data_AF-A0A8J6UPK8-F1
#
_entry.id   AF-A0A8J6UPK8-F1
#
_cell.length_a   1.000
_cell.length_b   1.000
_cell.length_c   1.000
_cell.angle_alpha   90.00
_cell.angle_beta   90.00
_cell.angle_gamma   90.00
#
_symmetry.space_group_name_H-M   'P 1'
#
loop_
_entity.id
_entity.type
_entity.pdbx_description
1 polymer ?
#
loop_
_entity_poly.entity_id
_entity_poly.type
_entity_poly.pdbx_seq_one_letter_code
_entity_poly.pdbx_strand_id
1 'polypeptide(L)'
;MSLDDRYQQVREIADAICDDTVSPSQLQQLEQLLHNNPAAKAYYLKYLGMHVRLSSAADAPMEFVYRRMTEEFIVRPNSSANDIEPPTLTGVSEQIVSEPIAAEQTHGQQEPQQTAKRPTRLKFVALVIMLASLLIAMLFWLDEMGEQHTPREFSAAIVSGNLSIVNLGHIDGHTLYAGEYHTDHQATLQLATGETIELAPHSRVKFLNNHELELKQGAISITHANQHKLILHGPTFSLYGSESTVSLDLRPLKPVVTSGKQTVLLPQRWRPTHYWPFEGQTDRAIDSAGSSDGIVSSGATKAPGLVGKYSYSFDNSYDARINVGSGGGIAPATGSFAATDGVTIEALVAPNYSAEKGDMDEIFRKDQADKELRMLLSFQHNHTNKSFVRPQGDYAESLSFGLYLVGQGYHELKLALDGVDGRPSLAEINSGKTFHVVATYDVSSGLKAIYINGEMLAYYQYPPGLKMLSGGTGAANIGNSPNLTERFRNPPDKDRVFNEAFTGLIDEVAFYDYALPPLMVERHFQHSQQGLSYFGFEPSSTPLPQQINLQLPANRRIELDPLTGLPHQIIDTK
;
A
#
# COMPACT_ATOMS: atom_id res chain seq x y z
N MET A 1 -23.00 -0.53 25.87
CA MET A 1 -21.57 -0.43 26.20
C MET A 1 -20.81 -0.48 24.89
N SER A 2 -19.91 0.47 24.69
CA SER A 2 -18.97 0.47 23.58
C SER A 2 -17.98 -0.71 23.71
N LEU A 3 -17.16 -0.94 22.68
CA LEU A 3 -16.04 -1.88 22.79
C LEU A 3 -14.97 -1.39 23.80
N ASP A 4 -14.89 -0.08 24.00
CA ASP A 4 -13.93 0.62 24.85
C ASP A 4 -14.29 0.48 26.35
N ASP A 5 -15.59 0.59 26.70
CA ASP A 5 -16.09 0.45 28.08
C ASP A 5 -15.76 -0.93 28.70
N ARG A 6 -15.54 -1.96 27.87
CA ARG A 6 -15.33 -3.34 28.31
C ARG A 6 -13.90 -3.66 28.73
N TYR A 7 -12.93 -2.83 28.34
CA TYR A 7 -11.51 -3.05 28.61
C TYR A 7 -10.81 -1.80 29.19
N GLN A 8 -11.58 -0.89 29.77
CA GLN A 8 -11.08 0.36 30.36
C GLN A 8 -9.86 0.16 31.29
N GLN A 9 -9.91 -0.81 32.21
CA GLN A 9 -8.78 -1.10 33.13
C GLN A 9 -7.53 -1.62 32.40
N VAL A 10 -7.71 -2.37 31.30
CA VAL A 10 -6.58 -2.83 30.46
C VAL A 10 -5.97 -1.65 29.71
N ARG A 11 -6.79 -0.68 29.28
CA ARG A 11 -6.33 0.57 28.66
C ARG A 11 -5.54 1.42 29.64
N GLU A 12 -6.11 1.71 30.82
CA GLU A 12 -5.48 2.56 31.86
C GLU A 12 -4.12 2.03 32.31
N ILE A 13 -3.94 0.69 32.40
CA ILE A 13 -2.64 0.11 32.71
C ILE A 13 -1.71 0.13 31.48
N ALA A 14 -2.22 -0.06 30.27
CA ALA A 14 -1.43 0.04 29.04
C ALA A 14 -0.91 1.47 28.78
N ASP A 15 -1.70 2.49 29.10
CA ASP A 15 -1.27 3.90 29.09
C ASP A 15 -0.10 4.11 30.05
N ALA A 16 -0.23 3.66 31.31
CA ALA A 16 0.84 3.74 32.31
C ALA A 16 2.11 2.96 31.91
N ILE A 17 2.00 1.89 31.11
CA ILE A 17 3.14 1.16 30.54
C ILE A 17 3.79 1.96 29.40
N CYS A 18 3.00 2.61 28.54
CA CYS A 18 3.52 3.43 27.45
C CYS A 18 4.23 4.71 27.95
N ASP A 19 3.76 5.26 29.07
CA ASP A 19 4.30 6.47 29.70
C ASP A 19 5.40 6.18 30.76
N ASP A 20 5.82 4.92 30.92
CA ASP A 20 6.80 4.46 31.93
C ASP A 20 6.47 4.86 33.39
N THR A 21 5.18 4.90 33.72
CA THR A 21 4.64 5.24 35.06
C THR A 21 3.98 4.05 35.78
N VAL A 22 4.04 2.86 35.20
CA VAL A 22 3.36 1.66 35.73
C VAL A 22 3.96 1.17 37.05
N SER A 23 3.09 0.91 38.04
CA SER A 23 3.49 0.28 39.30
C SER A 23 3.53 -1.25 39.22
N PRO A 24 4.32 -1.94 40.07
CA PRO A 24 4.34 -3.42 40.12
C PRO A 24 2.95 -4.04 40.38
N SER A 25 2.09 -3.38 41.16
CA SER A 25 0.72 -3.83 41.40
C SER A 25 -0.18 -3.70 40.17
N GLN A 26 0.03 -2.68 39.32
CA GLN A 26 -0.68 -2.57 38.04
C GLN A 26 -0.22 -3.64 37.04
N LEU A 27 1.08 -3.98 37.00
CA LEU A 27 1.55 -5.10 36.17
C LEU A 27 0.91 -6.44 36.57
N GLN A 28 0.83 -6.72 37.87
CA GLN A 28 0.15 -7.92 38.39
C GLN A 28 -1.37 -7.91 38.09
N GLN A 29 -2.00 -6.74 38.17
CA GLN A 29 -3.42 -6.57 37.80
C GLN A 29 -3.64 -6.78 36.29
N LEU A 30 -2.74 -6.29 35.44
CA LEU A 30 -2.79 -6.53 34.00
C LEU A 30 -2.64 -8.02 33.68
N GLU A 31 -1.69 -8.71 34.32
CA GLU A 31 -1.53 -10.16 34.15
C GLU A 31 -2.83 -10.91 34.48
N GLN A 32 -3.50 -10.56 35.59
CA GLN A 32 -4.81 -11.11 35.95
C GLN A 32 -5.91 -10.78 34.93
N LEU A 33 -5.97 -9.55 34.41
CA LEU A 33 -6.96 -9.13 33.40
C LEU A 33 -6.77 -9.83 32.04
N LEU A 34 -5.52 -10.20 31.71
CA LEU A 34 -5.16 -10.91 30.48
C LEU A 34 -5.21 -12.44 30.63
N HIS A 35 -5.11 -12.98 31.84
CA HIS A 35 -5.12 -14.42 32.11
C HIS A 35 -6.42 -15.07 31.61
N ASN A 36 -6.30 -16.11 30.78
CA ASN A 36 -7.41 -16.82 30.13
C ASN A 36 -8.45 -15.93 29.39
N ASN A 37 -8.08 -14.70 29.01
CA ASN A 37 -8.96 -13.77 28.29
C ASN A 37 -8.37 -13.36 26.93
N PRO A 38 -8.59 -14.16 25.86
CA PRO A 38 -8.02 -13.89 24.53
C PRO A 38 -8.46 -12.55 23.94
N ALA A 39 -9.67 -12.09 24.26
CA ALA A 39 -10.20 -10.82 23.77
C ALA A 39 -9.53 -9.61 24.46
N ALA A 40 -9.25 -9.70 25.77
CA ALA A 40 -8.44 -8.69 26.46
C ALA A 40 -6.98 -8.66 25.94
N LYS A 41 -6.38 -9.83 25.68
CA LYS A 41 -5.04 -9.93 25.07
C LYS A 41 -5.01 -9.27 23.68
N ALA A 42 -5.98 -9.55 22.83
CA ALA A 42 -6.09 -8.95 21.51
C ALA A 42 -6.30 -7.43 21.57
N TYR A 43 -7.12 -6.95 22.52
CA TYR A 43 -7.31 -5.51 22.77
C TYR A 43 -6.00 -4.84 23.22
N TYR A 44 -5.31 -5.40 24.22
CA TYR A 44 -4.03 -4.90 24.74
C TYR A 44 -2.95 -4.79 23.66
N LEU A 45 -2.76 -5.85 22.87
CA LEU A 45 -1.78 -5.86 21.76
C LEU A 45 -2.14 -4.85 20.68
N LYS A 46 -3.43 -4.71 20.33
CA LYS A 46 -3.90 -3.69 19.38
C LYS A 46 -3.67 -2.27 19.91
N TYR A 47 -3.85 -2.07 21.22
CA TYR A 47 -3.66 -0.78 21.88
C TYR A 47 -2.18 -0.37 21.92
N LEU A 48 -1.29 -1.24 22.38
CA LEU A 48 0.17 -1.00 22.31
C LEU A 48 0.62 -0.75 20.87
N GLY A 49 0.15 -1.57 19.91
CA GLY A 49 0.47 -1.38 18.50
C GLY A 49 -0.10 -0.09 17.89
N MET A 50 -1.08 0.55 18.51
CA MET A 50 -1.54 1.90 18.17
C MET A 50 -0.61 2.94 18.80
N HIS A 51 -0.32 2.81 20.10
CA HIS A 51 0.55 3.74 20.85
C HIS A 51 1.95 3.82 20.24
N VAL A 52 2.56 2.69 19.89
CA VAL A 52 3.86 2.61 19.19
C VAL A 52 3.83 3.29 17.82
N ARG A 53 2.71 3.23 17.08
CA ARG A 53 2.57 3.93 15.80
C ARG A 53 2.36 5.44 15.96
N LEU A 54 1.83 5.88 17.10
CA LEU A 54 1.71 7.30 17.44
C LEU A 54 3.03 7.87 17.98
N SER A 55 3.82 7.09 18.73
CA SER A 55 5.11 7.52 19.26
C SER A 55 6.27 7.40 18.27
N SER A 56 6.29 6.38 17.39
CA SER A 56 7.33 6.23 16.33
C SER A 56 7.26 7.29 15.22
N ALA A 57 6.30 8.22 15.28
CA ALA A 57 6.38 9.48 14.56
C ALA A 57 7.48 10.43 15.11
N ALA A 58 8.15 10.06 16.21
CA ALA A 58 9.31 10.71 16.78
C ALA A 58 10.43 9.68 17.08
N ASP A 59 11.31 9.50 16.10
CA ASP A 59 12.66 8.89 16.13
C ASP A 59 12.89 7.40 16.49
N ALA A 60 13.83 6.81 15.73
CA ALA A 60 14.51 5.50 15.84
C ALA A 60 13.75 4.21 15.42
N PRO A 61 14.33 3.34 14.56
CA PRO A 61 13.74 2.06 14.15
C PRO A 61 14.07 0.91 15.13
N MET A 62 13.07 0.06 15.42
CA MET A 62 13.22 -1.15 16.24
C MET A 62 13.13 -2.44 15.42
N GLU A 63 13.83 -3.49 15.88
CA GLU A 63 13.76 -4.83 15.28
C GLU A 63 12.70 -5.69 15.99
N PHE A 64 11.93 -6.45 15.21
CA PHE A 64 10.93 -7.41 15.69
C PHE A 64 11.35 -8.84 15.33
N VAL A 65 11.70 -9.64 16.33
CA VAL A 65 12.09 -11.06 16.13
C VAL A 65 11.02 -11.97 16.71
N TYR A 66 10.43 -12.82 15.86
CA TYR A 66 9.42 -13.81 16.25
C TYR A 66 9.97 -15.23 16.19
N ARG A 67 10.10 -15.90 17.34
CA ARG A 67 10.62 -17.28 17.43
C ARG A 67 9.48 -18.29 17.48
N ARG A 68 9.15 -18.87 16.31
CA ARG A 68 8.06 -19.86 16.14
C ARG A 68 8.13 -21.13 17.01
N MET A 69 9.25 -21.41 17.70
CA MET A 69 9.38 -22.59 18.56
C MET A 69 9.25 -22.30 20.07
N THR A 70 9.23 -21.03 20.48
CA THR A 70 9.12 -20.63 21.91
C THR A 70 7.95 -19.68 22.19
N GLU A 71 7.15 -19.33 21.16
CA GLU A 71 6.13 -18.26 21.20
C GLU A 71 6.65 -16.90 21.72
N GLU A 72 7.97 -16.71 21.66
CA GLU A 72 8.66 -15.56 22.20
C GLU A 72 8.74 -14.43 21.16
N PHE A 73 8.37 -13.22 21.59
CA PHE A 73 8.41 -12.00 20.79
C PHE A 73 9.39 -11.02 21.43
N ILE A 74 10.51 -10.77 20.75
CA ILE A 74 11.57 -9.90 21.24
C ILE A 74 11.55 -8.60 20.44
N VAL A 75 11.43 -7.49 21.16
CA VAL A 75 11.57 -6.13 20.63
C VAL A 75 12.87 -5.56 21.17
N ARG A 76 13.75 -5.06 20.31
CA ARG A 76 15.01 -4.44 20.75
C ARG A 76 15.38 -3.19 19.95
N PRO A 77 15.94 -2.15 20.59
CA PRO A 77 16.56 -1.03 19.91
C PRO A 77 17.78 -1.49 19.09
N ASN A 78 18.02 -0.88 17.95
CA ASN A 78 19.16 -1.22 17.09
C ASN A 78 20.42 -0.44 17.53
N SER A 79 21.21 -1.00 18.45
CA SER A 79 22.52 -0.47 18.85
C SER A 79 23.58 -1.58 18.90
N SER A 80 24.76 -1.27 18.35
CA SER A 80 25.87 -2.21 18.22
C SER A 80 26.67 -2.33 19.53
N ALA A 81 26.81 -3.57 20.02
CA ALA A 81 27.83 -4.09 20.94
C ALA A 81 28.28 -3.21 22.14
N ASN A 82 27.83 -3.57 23.35
CA ASN A 82 28.67 -4.18 24.40
C ASN A 82 27.85 -4.55 25.67
N ASP A 83 28.31 -5.60 26.34
CA ASP A 83 28.00 -6.16 27.67
C ASP A 83 26.95 -5.51 28.59
N ILE A 84 26.06 -6.35 29.14
CA ILE A 84 25.76 -6.53 30.57
C ILE A 84 24.92 -7.81 30.75
N GLU A 85 25.34 -8.71 31.64
CA GLU A 85 24.57 -9.91 32.04
C GLU A 85 23.38 -9.55 32.96
N PRO A 86 22.19 -10.17 32.78
CA PRO A 86 21.14 -10.17 33.80
C PRO A 86 21.37 -11.31 34.83
N PRO A 87 21.13 -11.09 36.14
CA PRO A 87 21.47 -12.04 37.19
C PRO A 87 20.45 -13.18 37.34
N THR A 88 20.96 -14.38 37.64
CA THR A 88 20.14 -15.52 38.10
C THR A 88 19.55 -15.30 39.49
N LEU A 89 18.26 -15.56 39.67
CA LEU A 89 17.65 -15.83 40.98
C LEU A 89 16.80 -17.10 40.94
N THR A 90 17.03 -17.96 41.94
CA THR A 90 16.45 -19.30 42.10
C THR A 90 15.46 -19.38 43.26
N GLY A 91 14.42 -20.22 43.13
CA GLY A 91 13.46 -20.58 44.19
C GLY A 91 12.15 -19.78 44.10
N VAL A 92 10.98 -20.32 44.49
CA VAL A 92 10.64 -21.50 45.30
C VAL A 92 9.30 -22.11 44.84
N SER A 93 9.07 -23.41 45.12
CA SER A 93 7.81 -24.21 45.28
C SER A 93 6.42 -23.60 44.95
N GLU A 94 5.36 -24.34 44.57
CA GLU A 94 5.02 -25.71 44.99
C GLU A 94 4.00 -26.44 44.04
N GLN A 95 3.58 -27.64 44.44
CA GLN A 95 2.86 -28.68 43.69
C GLN A 95 1.33 -28.47 43.53
N ILE A 96 0.71 -29.34 42.69
CA ILE A 96 -0.67 -29.94 42.69
C ILE A 96 -1.19 -30.06 41.22
N VAL A 97 -1.67 -31.20 40.66
CA VAL A 97 -1.83 -32.61 41.13
C VAL A 97 -1.87 -33.60 39.93
N SER A 98 -2.41 -34.82 40.09
CA SER A 98 -2.66 -35.92 39.12
C SER A 98 -3.59 -35.58 37.93
N GLU A 99 -3.80 -36.39 36.86
CA GLU A 99 -3.64 -37.85 36.58
C GLU A 99 -3.57 -38.04 35.02
N PRO A 100 -3.19 -39.22 34.43
CA PRO A 100 -4.09 -40.38 34.36
C PRO A 100 -3.40 -41.78 34.45
N ILE A 101 -4.25 -42.82 34.38
CA ILE A 101 -4.00 -44.22 34.74
C ILE A 101 -3.64 -45.11 33.53
N ALA A 102 -2.63 -45.99 33.72
CA ALA A 102 -2.40 -47.36 33.19
C ALA A 102 -2.66 -47.71 31.68
N ALA A 103 -2.03 -48.73 31.09
CA ALA A 103 -1.29 -49.85 31.68
C ALA A 103 -0.12 -50.33 30.81
N GLU A 104 0.97 -50.76 31.44
CA GLU A 104 1.93 -51.70 30.85
C GLU A 104 1.41 -53.15 30.95
N GLN A 105 1.94 -54.04 30.12
CA GLN A 105 2.15 -55.43 30.53
C GLN A 105 3.61 -55.84 30.34
N THR A 106 4.07 -56.66 31.27
CA THR A 106 5.45 -56.71 31.73
C THR A 106 6.16 -58.01 31.34
N HIS A 107 7.47 -57.89 31.16
CA HIS A 107 8.53 -58.83 31.58
C HIS A 107 8.39 -60.35 31.38
N GLY A 108 9.45 -60.94 30.80
CA GLY A 108 9.79 -62.36 30.90
C GLY A 108 11.26 -62.61 30.58
N GLN A 109 12.16 -62.42 31.56
CA GLN A 109 13.57 -62.80 31.42
C GLN A 109 13.74 -64.32 31.41
N GLN A 110 14.66 -64.85 30.59
CA GLN A 110 15.70 -65.79 31.03
C GLN A 110 16.71 -66.14 29.91
N GLU A 111 17.99 -65.97 30.21
CA GLU A 111 19.15 -66.62 29.61
C GLU A 111 19.83 -67.48 30.72
N PRO A 112 20.86 -68.32 30.46
CA PRO A 112 21.51 -68.65 29.18
C PRO A 112 21.73 -70.17 28.95
N GLN A 113 22.22 -70.56 27.76
CA GLN A 113 23.54 -71.21 27.55
C GLN A 113 23.69 -71.94 26.19
N GLN A 114 24.80 -71.61 25.50
CA GLN A 114 25.66 -72.47 24.66
C GLN A 114 25.03 -73.36 23.55
N THR A 115 25.37 -73.07 22.29
CA THR A 115 26.53 -73.71 21.61
C THR A 115 26.77 -73.13 20.22
N ALA A 116 28.03 -73.15 19.76
CA ALA A 116 28.47 -72.46 18.54
C ALA A 116 28.48 -73.33 17.28
N LYS A 117 28.16 -72.75 16.11
CA LYS A 117 28.75 -73.12 14.80
C LYS A 117 29.01 -71.87 13.94
N ARG A 118 30.17 -71.85 13.27
CA ARG A 118 30.66 -70.75 12.42
C ARG A 118 29.89 -70.60 11.09
N PRO A 119 29.88 -69.40 10.48
CA PRO A 119 29.18 -69.15 9.23
C PRO A 119 29.94 -69.64 7.99
N THR A 120 29.20 -70.06 6.96
CA THR A 120 29.74 -70.35 5.62
C THR A 120 30.02 -69.06 4.84
N ARG A 121 31.16 -69.02 4.13
CA ARG A 121 31.78 -67.82 3.53
C ARG A 121 30.95 -67.05 2.48
N LEU A 122 29.79 -67.57 2.05
CA LEU A 122 29.04 -67.01 0.92
C LEU A 122 28.37 -65.65 1.23
N LYS A 123 27.90 -65.45 2.47
CA LYS A 123 27.23 -64.20 2.87
C LYS A 123 28.17 -62.98 2.94
N PHE A 124 29.46 -63.20 3.16
CA PHE A 124 30.43 -62.11 3.28
C PHE A 124 30.75 -61.45 1.93
N VAL A 125 30.82 -62.25 0.85
CA VAL A 125 31.04 -61.73 -0.52
C VAL A 125 29.85 -60.90 -0.99
N ALA A 126 28.62 -61.35 -0.73
CA ALA A 126 27.42 -60.58 -1.04
C ALA A 126 27.37 -59.25 -0.27
N LEU A 127 27.75 -59.25 1.02
CA LEU A 127 27.84 -58.02 1.82
C LEU A 127 28.89 -57.05 1.28
N VAL A 128 30.07 -57.53 0.87
CA VAL A 128 31.13 -56.69 0.29
C VAL A 128 30.72 -56.11 -1.07
N ILE A 129 30.05 -56.88 -1.94
CA ILE A 129 29.54 -56.37 -3.21
C ILE A 129 28.42 -55.34 -2.98
N MET A 130 27.54 -55.58 -2.01
CA MET A 130 26.48 -54.63 -1.64
C MET A 130 27.07 -53.33 -1.06
N LEU A 131 28.08 -53.41 -0.20
CA LEU A 131 28.80 -52.25 0.32
C LEU A 131 29.59 -51.51 -0.76
N ALA A 132 30.23 -52.22 -1.69
CA ALA A 132 30.94 -51.61 -2.81
C ALA A 132 29.98 -50.90 -3.79
N SER A 133 28.83 -51.49 -4.08
CA SER A 133 27.80 -50.85 -4.91
C SER A 133 27.12 -49.67 -4.20
N LEU A 134 26.92 -49.73 -2.88
CA LEU A 134 26.51 -48.58 -2.07
C LEU A 134 27.57 -47.48 -2.04
N LEU A 135 28.85 -47.83 -1.94
CA LEU A 135 29.95 -46.85 -1.97
C LEU A 135 30.06 -46.18 -3.35
N ILE A 136 29.93 -46.96 -4.44
CA ILE A 136 29.92 -46.43 -5.81
C ILE A 136 28.69 -45.56 -6.04
N ALA A 137 27.49 -46.00 -5.61
CA ALA A 137 26.28 -45.19 -5.68
C ALA A 137 26.41 -43.90 -4.86
N MET A 138 27.01 -43.97 -3.66
CA MET A 138 27.29 -42.80 -2.81
C MET A 138 28.35 -41.87 -3.44
N LEU A 139 29.35 -42.41 -4.14
CA LEU A 139 30.33 -41.60 -4.88
C LEU A 139 29.70 -40.91 -6.09
N PHE A 140 28.83 -41.58 -6.85
CA PHE A 140 28.02 -40.93 -7.88
C PHE A 140 27.06 -39.88 -7.29
N TRP A 141 26.44 -40.16 -6.13
CA TRP A 141 25.61 -39.18 -5.42
C TRP A 141 26.42 -37.99 -4.88
N LEU A 142 27.69 -38.18 -4.53
CA LEU A 142 28.61 -37.12 -4.09
C LEU A 142 29.17 -36.31 -5.26
N ASP A 143 29.28 -36.89 -6.47
CA ASP A 143 29.64 -36.18 -7.71
C ASP A 143 28.44 -35.35 -8.20
N GLU A 144 27.24 -35.93 -8.16
CA GLU A 144 25.96 -35.30 -8.51
C GLU A 144 25.52 -34.25 -7.45
N MET A 145 25.95 -34.38 -6.19
CA MET A 145 25.92 -33.29 -5.19
C MET A 145 27.16 -32.37 -5.24
N GLY A 146 28.20 -32.74 -5.97
CA GLY A 146 29.37 -31.90 -6.24
C GLY A 146 29.05 -30.77 -7.22
N GLU A 147 28.14 -31.04 -8.17
CA GLU A 147 27.41 -30.02 -8.92
C GLU A 147 26.14 -29.51 -8.20
N GLN A 148 26.15 -29.45 -6.85
CA GLN A 148 25.35 -28.43 -6.21
C GLN A 148 25.79 -27.07 -6.77
N HIS A 149 24.87 -26.39 -7.44
CA HIS A 149 25.01 -24.99 -7.81
C HIS A 149 25.25 -24.16 -6.55
N THR A 150 26.51 -24.03 -6.16
CA THR A 150 26.96 -22.91 -5.34
C THR A 150 26.48 -21.67 -6.10
N PRO A 151 25.65 -20.81 -5.49
CA PRO A 151 25.33 -19.53 -6.09
C PRO A 151 26.68 -18.86 -6.31
N ARG A 152 27.07 -18.62 -7.57
CA ARG A 152 28.32 -17.92 -7.87
C ARG A 152 28.27 -16.62 -7.08
N GLU A 153 29.14 -16.51 -6.06
CA GLU A 153 29.17 -15.34 -5.20
C GLU A 153 29.24 -14.10 -6.09
N PHE A 154 28.36 -13.14 -5.81
CA PHE A 154 28.30 -11.95 -6.65
C PHE A 154 29.68 -11.33 -6.74
N SER A 155 30.11 -11.05 -7.96
CA SER A 155 31.40 -10.46 -8.25
C SER A 155 31.31 -9.52 -9.43
N ALA A 156 32.00 -8.38 -9.31
CA ALA A 156 32.11 -7.39 -10.36
C ALA A 156 33.51 -6.78 -10.37
N ALA A 157 34.08 -6.59 -11.56
CA ALA A 157 35.38 -5.98 -11.75
C ALA A 157 35.27 -4.46 -11.76
N ILE A 158 36.12 -3.77 -10.98
CA ILE A 158 36.28 -2.33 -10.97
C ILE A 158 37.13 -1.94 -12.18
N VAL A 159 36.46 -1.44 -13.23
CA VAL A 159 37.10 -1.00 -14.49
C VAL A 159 37.75 0.37 -14.31
N SER A 160 37.10 1.27 -13.56
CA SER A 160 37.64 2.59 -13.24
C SER A 160 37.02 3.18 -11.97
N GLY A 161 37.71 4.13 -11.35
CA GLY A 161 37.28 4.76 -10.10
C GLY A 161 37.64 3.93 -8.87
N ASN A 162 37.28 4.45 -7.70
CA ASN A 162 37.51 3.80 -6.40
C ASN A 162 36.17 3.67 -5.67
N LEU A 163 35.99 2.57 -4.94
CA LEU A 163 34.83 2.35 -4.07
C LEU A 163 35.31 2.05 -2.64
N SER A 164 34.59 2.59 -1.66
CA SER A 164 34.77 2.28 -0.24
C SER A 164 33.60 1.45 0.28
N ILE A 165 33.88 0.53 1.20
CA ILE A 165 32.85 -0.28 1.87
C ILE A 165 32.18 0.59 2.94
N VAL A 166 30.85 0.62 2.97
CA VAL A 166 30.08 1.44 3.93
C VAL A 166 29.67 0.63 5.17
N ASN A 167 29.28 -0.64 4.99
CA ASN A 167 28.80 -1.52 6.06
C ASN A 167 29.41 -2.93 5.90
N LEU A 168 28.73 -3.77 5.14
CA LEU A 168 29.18 -5.10 4.73
C LEU A 168 29.67 -5.02 3.29
N GLY A 169 30.75 -5.72 2.97
CA GLY A 169 31.29 -5.80 1.63
C GLY A 169 32.72 -6.34 1.66
N HIS A 170 33.20 -6.74 0.49
CA HIS A 170 34.58 -7.18 0.29
C HIS A 170 35.10 -6.64 -1.03
N ILE A 171 36.38 -6.25 -1.06
CA ILE A 171 37.11 -5.85 -2.26
C ILE A 171 38.45 -6.59 -2.21
N ASP A 172 38.74 -7.36 -3.25
CA ASP A 172 40.02 -8.04 -3.44
C ASP A 172 40.65 -7.55 -4.76
N GLY A 173 41.72 -6.77 -4.64
CA GLY A 173 42.36 -6.09 -5.78
C GLY A 173 41.38 -5.20 -6.55
N HIS A 174 41.00 -5.64 -7.75
CA HIS A 174 40.03 -4.96 -8.63
C HIS A 174 38.66 -5.66 -8.67
N THR A 175 38.37 -6.60 -7.78
CA THR A 175 37.08 -7.31 -7.72
C THR A 175 36.31 -6.88 -6.48
N LEU A 176 35.06 -6.45 -6.62
CA LEU A 176 34.13 -6.29 -5.50
C LEU A 176 33.16 -7.47 -5.42
N TYR A 177 32.66 -7.73 -4.21
CA TYR A 177 31.70 -8.81 -3.93
C TYR A 177 30.36 -8.25 -3.39
N ALA A 178 29.47 -9.11 -2.89
CA ALA A 178 28.18 -8.66 -2.36
C ALA A 178 28.39 -7.72 -1.17
N GLY A 179 27.66 -6.60 -1.13
CA GLY A 179 27.92 -5.56 -0.14
C GLY A 179 27.39 -4.18 -0.51
N GLU A 180 27.65 -3.22 0.37
CA GLU A 180 27.24 -1.83 0.29
C GLU A 180 28.46 -0.91 0.15
N TYR A 181 28.47 -0.14 -0.94
CA TYR A 181 29.62 0.62 -1.40
C TYR A 181 29.25 2.08 -1.66
N HIS A 182 30.24 2.95 -1.44
CA HIS A 182 30.19 4.38 -1.75
C HIS A 182 31.32 4.73 -2.72
N THR A 183 31.13 5.77 -3.53
CA THR A 183 32.21 6.33 -4.36
C THR A 183 32.18 7.86 -4.35
N ASP A 184 33.34 8.49 -4.12
CA ASP A 184 33.48 9.95 -4.13
C ASP A 184 33.65 10.53 -5.54
N HIS A 185 33.91 9.68 -6.53
CA HIS A 185 34.16 10.05 -7.92
C HIS A 185 33.30 9.18 -8.84
N GLN A 186 33.40 9.36 -10.15
CA GLN A 186 32.77 8.43 -11.07
C GLN A 186 33.48 7.07 -11.00
N ALA A 187 32.70 5.99 -10.96
CA ALA A 187 33.22 4.62 -10.99
C ALA A 187 32.51 3.80 -12.07
N THR A 188 33.24 2.87 -12.69
CA THR A 188 32.72 1.96 -13.70
C THR A 188 33.02 0.54 -13.26
N LEU A 189 31.98 -0.29 -13.25
CA LEU A 189 32.01 -1.68 -12.83
C LEU A 189 31.56 -2.57 -13.99
N GLN A 190 32.10 -3.79 -14.04
CA GLN A 190 31.73 -4.81 -15.01
C GLN A 190 31.26 -6.04 -14.25
N LEU A 191 29.97 -6.35 -14.32
CA LEU A 191 29.41 -7.56 -13.70
C LEU A 191 29.94 -8.81 -14.41
N ALA A 192 30.12 -9.90 -13.66
CA ALA A 192 30.48 -11.22 -14.21
C ALA A 192 29.45 -11.76 -15.23
N THR A 193 28.21 -11.26 -15.19
CA THR A 193 27.10 -11.56 -16.12
C THR A 193 27.15 -10.77 -17.44
N GLY A 194 27.98 -9.73 -17.52
CA GLY A 194 28.27 -8.95 -18.73
C GLY A 194 27.76 -7.51 -18.73
N GLU A 195 26.91 -7.11 -17.79
CA GLU A 195 26.43 -5.73 -17.67
C GLU A 195 27.55 -4.77 -17.20
N THR A 196 27.62 -3.60 -17.83
CA THR A 196 28.48 -2.49 -17.36
C THR A 196 27.63 -1.54 -16.52
N ILE A 197 28.12 -1.20 -15.33
CA ILE A 197 27.47 -0.26 -14.39
C ILE A 197 28.35 0.98 -14.24
N GLU A 198 27.79 2.14 -14.50
CA GLU A 198 28.41 3.44 -14.22
C GLU A 198 27.74 4.06 -12.99
N LEU A 199 28.55 4.43 -11.99
CA LEU A 199 28.14 5.13 -10.78
C LEU A 199 28.60 6.59 -10.87
N ALA A 200 27.68 7.53 -10.66
CA ALA A 200 28.02 8.94 -10.55
C ALA A 200 28.77 9.25 -9.25
N PRO A 201 29.52 10.37 -9.16
CA PRO A 201 30.12 10.82 -7.91
C PRO A 201 29.11 10.92 -6.76
N HIS A 202 29.55 10.52 -5.56
CA HIS A 202 28.77 10.45 -4.33
C HIS A 202 27.56 9.50 -4.39
N SER A 203 27.67 8.43 -5.18
CA SER A 203 26.65 7.37 -5.22
C SER A 203 26.90 6.29 -4.17
N ARG A 204 25.81 5.84 -3.54
CA ARG A 204 25.78 4.74 -2.57
C ARG A 204 24.90 3.62 -3.13
N VAL A 205 25.51 2.47 -3.39
CA VAL A 205 24.89 1.31 -4.02
C VAL A 205 25.10 0.07 -3.15
N LYS A 206 24.12 -0.82 -3.13
CA LYS A 206 24.22 -2.14 -2.49
C LYS A 206 23.98 -3.22 -3.54
N PHE A 207 24.93 -4.14 -3.67
CA PHE A 207 24.79 -5.33 -4.50
C PHE A 207 24.32 -6.48 -3.61
N LEU A 208 23.17 -7.08 -3.97
CA LEU A 208 22.59 -8.19 -3.21
C LEU A 208 23.03 -9.53 -3.82
N ASN A 209 22.92 -9.67 -5.14
CA ASN A 209 23.31 -10.85 -5.90
C ASN A 209 23.52 -10.48 -7.39
N ASN A 210 23.77 -11.48 -8.26
CA ASN A 210 24.00 -11.27 -9.71
C ASN A 210 22.79 -10.71 -10.49
N HIS A 211 21.62 -10.58 -9.85
CA HIS A 211 20.37 -10.15 -10.46
C HIS A 211 19.68 -9.01 -9.70
N GLU A 212 20.19 -8.58 -8.54
CA GLU A 212 19.56 -7.55 -7.70
C GLU A 212 20.60 -6.59 -7.12
N LEU A 213 20.35 -5.30 -7.33
CA LEU A 213 21.10 -4.22 -6.70
C LEU A 213 20.16 -3.06 -6.32
N GLU A 214 20.54 -2.29 -5.32
CA GLU A 214 19.78 -1.20 -4.73
C GLU A 214 20.59 0.09 -4.80
N LEU A 215 20.07 1.12 -5.47
CA LEU A 215 20.64 2.46 -5.39
C LEU A 215 20.00 3.19 -4.20
N LYS A 216 20.83 3.59 -3.23
CA LYS A 216 20.37 4.32 -2.04
C LYS A 216 20.58 5.82 -2.14
N GLN A 217 21.57 6.25 -2.91
CA GLN A 217 21.92 7.67 -3.10
C GLN A 217 22.71 7.84 -4.41
N GLY A 218 22.62 9.02 -5.02
CA GLY A 218 23.40 9.38 -6.21
C GLY A 218 22.70 8.95 -7.49
N ALA A 219 23.47 8.47 -8.47
CA ALA A 219 22.93 8.03 -9.76
C ALA A 219 23.68 6.82 -10.32
N ILE A 220 22.95 5.94 -10.99
CA ILE A 220 23.46 4.72 -11.63
C ILE A 220 22.99 4.65 -13.08
N SER A 221 23.85 4.17 -13.97
CA SER A 221 23.53 3.80 -15.34
C SER A 221 23.96 2.36 -15.56
N ILE A 222 23.11 1.55 -16.21
CA ILE A 222 23.30 0.12 -16.41
C ILE A 222 23.17 -0.15 -17.90
N THR A 223 24.27 -0.55 -18.53
CA THR A 223 24.31 -0.93 -19.94
C THR A 223 24.38 -2.45 -20.07
N HIS A 224 23.31 -3.05 -20.59
CA HIS A 224 23.20 -4.50 -20.76
C HIS A 224 24.02 -4.99 -21.97
N ALA A 225 24.86 -6.00 -21.76
CA ALA A 225 25.53 -6.73 -22.85
C ALA A 225 24.87 -8.08 -23.17
N ASN A 226 24.05 -8.63 -22.26
CA ASN A 226 23.42 -9.94 -22.36
C ASN A 226 21.93 -9.87 -21.94
N GLN A 227 21.15 -10.91 -22.26
CA GLN A 227 19.70 -11.01 -21.97
C GLN A 227 19.34 -11.24 -20.48
N HIS A 228 20.27 -11.09 -19.54
CA HIS A 228 19.99 -11.32 -18.12
C HIS A 228 19.18 -10.15 -17.52
N LYS A 229 18.12 -10.49 -16.78
CA LYS A 229 17.22 -9.52 -16.15
C LYS A 229 17.78 -9.09 -14.81
N LEU A 230 18.57 -8.02 -14.81
CA LEU A 230 18.95 -7.31 -13.60
C LEU A 230 17.76 -6.48 -13.07
N ILE A 231 17.58 -6.48 -11.76
CA ILE A 231 16.62 -5.67 -11.02
C ILE A 231 17.39 -4.56 -10.29
N LEU A 232 16.97 -3.32 -10.54
CA LEU A 232 17.47 -2.11 -9.88
C LEU A 232 16.39 -1.59 -8.94
N HIS A 233 16.62 -1.73 -7.64
CA HIS A 233 15.76 -1.18 -6.61
C HIS A 233 16.08 0.30 -6.36
N GLY A 234 15.03 1.12 -6.33
CA GLY A 234 15.05 2.46 -5.74
C GLY A 234 14.28 2.48 -4.41
N PRO A 235 14.13 3.65 -3.77
CA PRO A 235 13.54 3.74 -2.42
C PRO A 235 12.09 3.23 -2.32
N THR A 236 11.27 3.48 -3.34
CA THR A 236 9.82 3.20 -3.35
C THR A 236 9.37 2.48 -4.64
N PHE A 237 10.31 1.88 -5.37
CA PHE A 237 10.03 1.16 -6.62
C PHE A 237 11.17 0.23 -7.01
N SER A 238 10.93 -0.63 -8.00
CA SER A 238 11.97 -1.43 -8.66
C SER A 238 11.86 -1.32 -10.18
N LEU A 239 12.99 -1.36 -10.87
CA LEU A 239 13.11 -1.35 -12.32
C LEU A 239 13.68 -2.68 -12.79
N TYR A 240 13.14 -3.26 -13.85
CA TYR A 240 13.78 -4.41 -14.51
C TYR A 240 13.50 -4.44 -16.01
N GLY A 241 14.27 -5.29 -16.69
CA GLY A 241 14.06 -5.67 -18.08
C GLY A 241 14.35 -4.54 -19.05
N SER A 242 15.57 -4.46 -19.58
CA SER A 242 15.83 -3.61 -20.73
C SER A 242 16.82 -4.21 -21.71
N GLU A 243 16.53 -4.06 -23.00
CA GLU A 243 17.45 -4.41 -24.09
C GLU A 243 18.47 -3.29 -24.37
N SER A 244 18.47 -2.21 -23.58
CA SER A 244 19.35 -1.06 -23.73
C SER A 244 19.68 -0.43 -22.38
N THR A 245 20.48 0.63 -22.37
CA THR A 245 20.84 1.34 -21.14
C THR A 245 19.61 1.84 -20.36
N VAL A 246 19.60 1.59 -19.05
CA VAL A 246 18.66 2.18 -18.08
C VAL A 246 19.47 3.00 -17.08
N SER A 247 18.98 4.18 -16.69
CA SER A 247 19.59 4.93 -15.59
C SER A 247 18.56 5.38 -14.56
N LEU A 248 19.01 5.53 -13.33
CA LEU A 248 18.25 6.07 -12.21
C LEU A 248 19.09 7.13 -11.50
N ASP A 249 18.47 8.28 -11.23
CA ASP A 249 19.06 9.41 -10.51
C ASP A 249 18.18 9.76 -9.30
N LEU A 250 18.74 9.64 -8.09
CA LEU A 250 18.10 9.95 -6.80
C LEU A 250 18.60 11.29 -6.21
N ARG A 251 19.36 12.08 -6.97
CA ARG A 251 19.81 13.42 -6.53
C ARG A 251 18.70 14.48 -6.57
N PRO A 252 17.75 14.48 -7.53
CA PRO A 252 16.59 15.36 -7.49
C PRO A 252 15.57 14.90 -6.45
N LEU A 253 14.69 15.81 -6.00
CA LEU A 253 13.63 15.51 -5.03
C LEU A 253 12.66 14.41 -5.51
N LYS A 254 12.40 14.37 -6.82
CA LYS A 254 11.68 13.30 -7.50
C LYS A 254 12.69 12.42 -8.22
N PRO A 255 12.76 11.10 -7.94
CA PRO A 255 13.63 10.18 -8.67
C PRO A 255 13.44 10.28 -10.18
N VAL A 256 14.53 10.34 -10.95
CA VAL A 256 14.47 10.40 -12.42
C VAL A 256 14.98 9.09 -13.01
N VAL A 257 14.12 8.43 -13.79
CA VAL A 257 14.47 7.22 -14.54
C VAL A 257 14.68 7.58 -16.01
N THR A 258 15.79 7.18 -16.60
CA THR A 258 15.91 7.09 -18.06
C THR A 258 15.64 5.64 -18.45
N SER A 259 14.48 5.42 -19.05
CA SER A 259 14.03 4.11 -19.53
C SER A 259 14.75 3.72 -20.82
N GLY A 260 15.06 2.43 -20.94
CA GLY A 260 15.50 1.82 -22.19
C GLY A 260 14.34 1.16 -22.94
N LYS A 261 14.66 0.31 -23.92
CA LYS A 261 13.67 -0.56 -24.56
C LYS A 261 13.11 -1.56 -23.54
N GLN A 262 11.79 -1.60 -23.42
CA GLN A 262 11.03 -2.50 -22.55
C GLN A 262 11.15 -2.31 -21.02
N THR A 263 11.72 -1.22 -20.50
CA THR A 263 11.84 -1.00 -19.04
C THR A 263 10.49 -1.09 -18.30
N VAL A 264 10.41 -2.05 -17.37
CA VAL A 264 9.24 -2.24 -16.49
C VAL A 264 9.53 -1.62 -15.12
N LEU A 265 8.54 -0.91 -14.59
CA LEU A 265 8.54 -0.30 -13.27
C LEU A 265 7.54 -1.01 -12.36
N LEU A 266 7.99 -1.40 -11.17
CA LEU A 266 7.16 -1.90 -10.07
C LEU A 266 7.12 -0.84 -8.96
N PRO A 267 6.07 0.00 -8.91
CA PRO A 267 5.86 0.93 -7.80
C PRO A 267 5.54 0.17 -6.50
N GLN A 268 6.00 0.68 -5.35
CA GLN A 268 5.68 0.10 -4.04
C GLN A 268 4.22 0.38 -3.63
N ARG A 269 3.68 1.54 -4.02
CA ARG A 269 2.29 1.95 -3.73
C ARG A 269 1.64 2.39 -5.04
N TRP A 270 0.55 1.72 -5.43
CA TRP A 270 -0.13 1.94 -6.72
C TRP A 270 -1.61 1.54 -6.66
N ARG A 271 -1.91 0.56 -5.81
CA ARG A 271 -3.24 0.02 -5.60
C ARG A 271 -4.07 1.07 -4.85
N PRO A 272 -5.32 1.33 -5.24
CA PRO A 272 -6.24 2.10 -4.41
C PRO A 272 -6.50 1.39 -3.09
N THR A 273 -6.98 2.13 -2.09
CA THR A 273 -7.44 1.56 -0.83
C THR A 273 -8.80 0.89 -1.03
N HIS A 274 -9.66 1.47 -1.89
CA HIS A 274 -10.95 0.92 -2.30
C HIS A 274 -11.18 1.11 -3.80
N TYR A 275 -11.80 0.13 -4.46
CA TYR A 275 -12.13 0.21 -5.89
C TYR A 275 -13.35 -0.65 -6.22
N TRP A 276 -14.39 -0.02 -6.74
CA TRP A 276 -15.65 -0.64 -7.12
C TRP A 276 -15.79 -0.59 -8.65
N PRO A 277 -15.40 -1.66 -9.38
CA PRO A 277 -15.58 -1.75 -10.84
C PRO A 277 -17.01 -2.12 -11.25
N PHE A 278 -17.91 -2.37 -10.29
CA PHE A 278 -19.32 -2.77 -10.46
C PHE A 278 -19.63 -4.02 -11.32
N GLU A 279 -18.63 -4.66 -11.91
CA GLU A 279 -18.70 -5.89 -12.73
C GLU A 279 -19.31 -7.14 -12.05
N GLY A 280 -19.50 -7.12 -10.74
CA GLY A 280 -20.09 -8.23 -9.99
C GLY A 280 -21.57 -8.45 -10.34
N GLN A 281 -22.04 -9.70 -10.39
CA GLN A 281 -23.47 -10.01 -10.58
C GLN A 281 -24.29 -10.03 -9.28
N THR A 282 -23.64 -9.85 -8.12
CA THR A 282 -24.27 -9.83 -6.78
C THR A 282 -25.17 -8.61 -6.55
N ASP A 283 -25.91 -8.63 -5.44
CA ASP A 283 -26.69 -7.50 -4.90
C ASP A 283 -25.82 -6.40 -4.24
N ARG A 284 -24.49 -6.57 -4.26
CA ARG A 284 -23.51 -5.64 -3.69
C ARG A 284 -22.60 -5.07 -4.75
N ALA A 285 -22.13 -3.84 -4.53
CA ALA A 285 -20.97 -3.30 -5.23
C ALA A 285 -19.69 -3.86 -4.58
N ILE A 286 -19.02 -4.81 -5.23
CA ILE A 286 -17.82 -5.45 -4.68
C ILE A 286 -16.64 -4.49 -4.68
N ASP A 287 -15.95 -4.38 -3.54
CA ASP A 287 -14.68 -3.66 -3.42
C ASP A 287 -13.52 -4.59 -3.83
N SER A 288 -13.04 -4.43 -5.07
CA SER A 288 -11.98 -5.25 -5.64
C SER A 288 -10.58 -4.86 -5.13
N ALA A 289 -10.44 -3.78 -4.37
CA ALA A 289 -9.18 -3.41 -3.71
C ALA A 289 -9.20 -3.71 -2.21
N GLY A 290 -10.17 -3.16 -1.48
CA GLY A 290 -10.23 -3.22 -0.03
C GLY A 290 -11.14 -4.33 0.49
N SER A 291 -12.09 -3.93 1.32
CA SER A 291 -13.09 -4.78 1.98
C SER A 291 -14.40 -4.03 2.28
N SER A 292 -14.62 -2.88 1.62
CA SER A 292 -15.72 -1.96 1.87
C SER A 292 -16.82 -2.13 0.81
N ASP A 293 -17.32 -3.37 0.69
CA ASP A 293 -18.42 -3.71 -0.23
C ASP A 293 -19.63 -2.80 -0.01
N GLY A 294 -20.14 -2.24 -1.11
CA GLY A 294 -21.28 -1.34 -1.11
C GLY A 294 -22.63 -2.04 -1.03
N ILE A 295 -23.50 -1.56 -0.14
CA ILE A 295 -24.91 -1.92 -0.08
C ILE A 295 -25.69 -0.97 -1.00
N VAL A 296 -26.25 -1.53 -2.07
CA VAL A 296 -27.03 -0.80 -3.08
C VAL A 296 -28.43 -0.52 -2.53
N SER A 297 -28.90 0.72 -2.63
CA SER A 297 -30.26 1.13 -2.25
C SER A 297 -31.17 1.26 -3.48
N SER A 298 -32.49 1.34 -3.28
CA SER A 298 -33.47 1.16 -4.37
C SER A 298 -33.45 2.20 -5.51
N GLY A 299 -32.88 3.38 -5.29
CA GLY A 299 -32.67 4.39 -6.34
C GLY A 299 -31.36 4.23 -7.11
N ALA A 300 -30.52 3.26 -6.74
CA ALA A 300 -29.33 2.87 -7.48
C ALA A 300 -29.58 1.50 -8.14
N THR A 301 -29.58 1.46 -9.47
CA THR A 301 -29.91 0.25 -10.25
C THR A 301 -28.81 -0.09 -11.24
N LYS A 302 -28.56 -1.37 -11.50
CA LYS A 302 -27.52 -1.76 -12.48
C LYS A 302 -27.92 -1.35 -13.88
N ALA A 303 -26.97 -0.74 -14.58
CA ALA A 303 -27.07 -0.29 -15.95
C ALA A 303 -25.92 -0.88 -16.79
N PRO A 304 -25.94 -0.75 -18.13
CA PRO A 304 -24.76 -1.03 -18.96
C PRO A 304 -23.54 -0.22 -18.48
N GLY A 305 -22.36 -0.82 -18.52
CA GLY A 305 -21.11 -0.18 -18.12
C GLY A 305 -20.75 1.05 -18.97
N LEU A 306 -20.08 2.03 -18.35
CA LEU A 306 -19.36 3.09 -19.04
C LEU A 306 -18.03 2.56 -19.59
N VAL A 307 -17.44 1.59 -18.87
CA VAL A 307 -16.53 0.57 -19.40
C VAL A 307 -17.05 -0.81 -19.00
N GLY A 308 -16.53 -1.88 -19.58
CA GLY A 308 -16.92 -3.25 -19.18
C GLY A 308 -18.40 -3.56 -19.46
N LYS A 309 -19.06 -4.18 -18.48
CA LYS A 309 -20.42 -4.72 -18.58
C LYS A 309 -21.43 -3.97 -17.72
N TYR A 310 -21.06 -3.51 -16.53
CA TYR A 310 -22.02 -2.97 -15.55
C TYR A 310 -21.57 -1.67 -14.90
N SER A 311 -22.46 -0.68 -14.89
CA SER A 311 -22.39 0.52 -14.05
C SER A 311 -23.60 0.57 -13.10
N TYR A 312 -23.71 1.64 -12.30
CA TYR A 312 -24.95 1.96 -11.60
C TYR A 312 -25.57 3.27 -12.13
N SER A 313 -26.88 3.20 -12.42
CA SER A 313 -27.75 4.34 -12.66
C SER A 313 -28.40 4.81 -11.38
N PHE A 314 -28.35 6.11 -11.14
CA PHE A 314 -28.90 6.80 -10.00
C PHE A 314 -30.08 7.68 -10.44
N ASP A 315 -31.20 7.58 -9.74
CA ASP A 315 -32.50 8.15 -10.15
C ASP A 315 -32.85 9.49 -9.50
N ASN A 316 -31.86 10.17 -8.89
CA ASN A 316 -32.02 11.40 -8.11
C ASN A 316 -32.94 11.29 -6.86
N SER A 317 -33.29 10.08 -6.43
CA SER A 317 -34.09 9.87 -5.23
C SER A 317 -33.26 9.86 -3.94
N TYR A 318 -33.94 9.90 -2.79
CA TYR A 318 -33.32 9.67 -1.48
C TYR A 318 -32.54 8.34 -1.42
N ASP A 319 -33.01 7.30 -2.13
CA ASP A 319 -32.40 5.97 -2.14
C ASP A 319 -31.44 5.77 -3.32
N ALA A 320 -31.12 6.83 -4.08
CA ALA A 320 -30.07 6.83 -5.10
C ALA A 320 -28.68 6.82 -4.44
N ARG A 321 -28.32 5.72 -3.78
CA ARG A 321 -27.07 5.60 -3.01
C ARG A 321 -26.53 4.17 -3.02
N ILE A 322 -25.21 4.06 -3.00
CA ILE A 322 -24.50 2.85 -2.59
C ILE A 322 -23.73 3.19 -1.31
N ASN A 323 -24.11 2.56 -0.19
CA ASN A 323 -23.46 2.78 1.10
C ASN A 323 -22.27 1.85 1.23
N VAL A 324 -21.05 2.40 1.22
CA VAL A 324 -19.78 1.66 1.31
C VAL A 324 -19.20 1.67 2.74
N GLY A 325 -19.98 2.10 3.74
CA GLY A 325 -19.63 2.02 5.16
C GLY A 325 -18.58 3.04 5.62
N SER A 326 -18.10 2.90 6.86
CA SER A 326 -17.10 3.81 7.45
C SER A 326 -15.65 3.38 7.19
N GLY A 327 -15.41 2.31 6.44
CA GLY A 327 -14.07 1.70 6.33
C GLY A 327 -13.55 1.14 7.66
N GLY A 328 -14.45 0.80 8.59
CA GLY A 328 -14.09 0.38 9.95
C GLY A 328 -13.61 1.51 10.87
N GLY A 329 -13.77 2.78 10.49
CA GLY A 329 -13.42 3.93 11.32
C GLY A 329 -14.26 4.03 12.60
N ILE A 330 -13.60 4.35 13.71
CA ILE A 330 -14.22 4.51 15.05
C ILE A 330 -13.97 5.88 15.68
N ALA A 331 -13.02 6.65 15.14
CA ALA A 331 -12.64 8.01 15.55
C ALA A 331 -12.03 8.77 14.34
N PRO A 332 -11.98 10.12 14.34
CA PRO A 332 -11.28 10.87 13.29
C PRO A 332 -9.86 10.34 13.02
N ALA A 333 -9.40 10.39 11.77
CA ALA A 333 -8.16 9.78 11.29
C ALA A 333 -8.06 8.24 11.45
N THR A 334 -9.17 7.52 11.63
CA THR A 334 -9.21 6.04 11.64
C THR A 334 -10.14 5.46 10.58
N GLY A 335 -9.90 4.18 10.24
CA GLY A 335 -10.60 3.47 9.17
C GLY A 335 -9.90 3.63 7.82
N SER A 336 -10.28 2.82 6.84
CA SER A 336 -9.65 2.79 5.51
C SER A 336 -9.98 4.01 4.62
N PHE A 337 -10.95 4.85 5.03
CA PHE A 337 -11.18 6.19 4.46
C PHE A 337 -10.40 7.31 5.18
N ALA A 338 -9.49 6.98 6.11
CA ALA A 338 -8.52 7.93 6.64
C ALA A 338 -7.31 7.99 5.72
N ALA A 339 -6.81 9.20 5.45
CA ALA A 339 -5.71 9.43 4.52
C ALA A 339 -4.78 10.53 5.05
N THR A 340 -3.47 10.28 5.05
CA THR A 340 -2.48 11.13 5.75
C THR A 340 -1.50 11.85 4.83
N ASP A 341 -1.20 11.26 3.68
CA ASP A 341 -0.13 11.72 2.77
C ASP A 341 -0.71 12.38 1.51
N GLY A 342 -2.00 12.18 1.29
CA GLY A 342 -2.78 12.76 0.22
C GLY A 342 -4.14 12.08 0.15
N VAL A 343 -4.92 12.34 -0.90
CA VAL A 343 -6.09 11.54 -1.26
C VAL A 343 -6.35 11.65 -2.75
N THR A 344 -6.97 10.62 -3.31
CA THR A 344 -7.62 10.70 -4.62
C THR A 344 -9.00 10.08 -4.57
N ILE A 345 -9.97 10.78 -5.16
CA ILE A 345 -11.27 10.22 -5.54
C ILE A 345 -11.31 10.23 -7.07
N GLU A 346 -11.61 9.09 -7.67
CA GLU A 346 -11.61 8.88 -9.12
C GLU A 346 -12.88 8.10 -9.52
N ALA A 347 -13.55 8.52 -10.59
CA ALA A 347 -14.76 7.87 -11.10
C ALA A 347 -14.95 8.13 -12.60
N LEU A 348 -15.62 7.21 -13.29
CA LEU A 348 -16.27 7.47 -14.57
C LEU A 348 -17.72 7.88 -14.31
N VAL A 349 -18.19 8.93 -14.99
CA VAL A 349 -19.57 9.41 -14.85
C VAL A 349 -20.19 9.76 -16.20
N ALA A 350 -21.49 9.51 -16.35
CA ALA A 350 -22.33 10.08 -17.40
C ALA A 350 -23.54 10.75 -16.72
N PRO A 351 -23.38 12.00 -16.25
CA PRO A 351 -24.38 12.66 -15.42
C PRO A 351 -25.57 13.20 -16.22
N ASN A 352 -26.66 13.42 -15.51
CA ASN A 352 -27.85 14.16 -15.96
C ASN A 352 -28.19 15.22 -14.89
N TYR A 353 -27.19 16.04 -14.57
CA TYR A 353 -27.19 17.00 -13.47
C TYR A 353 -28.19 18.13 -13.75
N SER A 354 -29.16 18.38 -12.86
CA SER A 354 -30.23 19.35 -13.16
C SER A 354 -29.72 20.79 -13.20
N ALA A 355 -28.67 21.08 -12.41
CA ALA A 355 -28.16 22.43 -12.17
C ALA A 355 -29.22 23.42 -11.66
N GLU A 356 -30.33 22.94 -11.09
CA GLU A 356 -31.26 23.79 -10.38
C GLU A 356 -30.61 24.44 -9.17
N LYS A 357 -31.18 25.57 -8.73
CA LYS A 357 -30.52 26.43 -7.74
C LYS A 357 -30.47 25.79 -6.36
N GLY A 358 -29.27 25.36 -5.94
CA GLY A 358 -29.05 24.60 -4.71
C GLY A 358 -28.94 23.09 -4.91
N ASP A 359 -28.97 22.60 -6.15
CA ASP A 359 -28.82 21.19 -6.50
C ASP A 359 -27.36 20.69 -6.32
N MET A 360 -27.20 19.45 -5.86
CA MET A 360 -25.91 18.82 -5.55
C MET A 360 -25.87 17.32 -5.92
N ASP A 361 -25.32 16.99 -7.09
CA ASP A 361 -25.11 15.61 -7.53
C ASP A 361 -23.84 15.01 -6.89
N GLU A 362 -24.00 14.24 -5.82
CA GLU A 362 -22.90 13.65 -5.04
C GLU A 362 -22.29 12.40 -5.70
N ILE A 363 -21.10 12.51 -6.32
CA ILE A 363 -20.39 11.35 -6.90
C ILE A 363 -19.88 10.45 -5.76
N PHE A 364 -19.14 11.04 -4.81
CA PHE A 364 -18.68 10.37 -3.60
C PHE A 364 -18.73 11.34 -2.41
N ARG A 365 -19.21 10.86 -1.26
CA ARG A 365 -19.19 11.63 0.00
C ARG A 365 -18.93 10.76 1.21
N LYS A 366 -17.88 11.10 1.96
CA LYS A 366 -17.57 10.60 3.31
C LYS A 366 -17.82 11.73 4.29
N ASP A 367 -18.72 11.52 5.25
CA ASP A 367 -19.17 12.60 6.13
C ASP A 367 -19.64 12.05 7.50
N GLN A 368 -19.58 12.87 8.54
CA GLN A 368 -20.03 12.54 9.90
C GLN A 368 -21.30 13.33 10.25
N ALA A 369 -22.01 12.97 11.32
CA ALA A 369 -23.26 13.65 11.70
C ALA A 369 -23.09 15.17 11.97
N ASP A 370 -21.89 15.61 12.35
CA ASP A 370 -21.51 17.02 12.56
C ASP A 370 -21.31 17.83 11.27
N LYS A 371 -21.05 17.15 10.13
CA LYS A 371 -20.66 17.72 8.83
C LYS A 371 -19.35 18.52 8.80
N GLU A 372 -18.53 18.49 9.85
CA GLU A 372 -17.29 19.28 9.92
C GLU A 372 -16.12 18.60 9.18
N LEU A 373 -16.01 17.28 9.32
CA LEU A 373 -14.94 16.47 8.70
C LEU A 373 -15.38 15.84 7.39
N ARG A 374 -16.05 16.63 6.55
CA ARG A 374 -16.56 16.22 5.24
C ARG A 374 -15.43 16.04 4.23
N MET A 375 -15.53 14.98 3.45
CA MET A 375 -14.86 14.80 2.16
C MET A 375 -15.92 14.55 1.10
N LEU A 376 -15.89 15.31 -0.01
CA LEU A 376 -16.79 15.06 -1.14
C LEU A 376 -16.17 15.36 -2.50
N LEU A 377 -16.76 14.76 -3.53
CA LEU A 377 -16.63 15.11 -4.94
C LEU A 377 -18.04 15.18 -5.54
N SER A 378 -18.46 16.35 -6.03
CA SER A 378 -19.83 16.55 -6.53
C SER A 378 -20.04 17.72 -7.47
N PHE A 379 -21.01 17.59 -8.37
CA PHE A 379 -21.54 18.74 -9.10
C PHE A 379 -22.44 19.55 -8.17
N GLN A 380 -22.37 20.88 -8.21
CA GLN A 380 -23.08 21.74 -7.26
C GLN A 380 -23.43 23.10 -7.87
N HIS A 381 -24.67 23.56 -7.62
CA HIS A 381 -25.13 24.89 -7.98
C HIS A 381 -25.07 25.77 -6.74
N ASN A 382 -24.00 26.56 -6.60
CA ASN A 382 -23.72 27.25 -5.34
C ASN A 382 -24.23 28.69 -5.31
N HIS A 383 -24.78 29.06 -4.15
CA HIS A 383 -25.03 30.46 -3.83
C HIS A 383 -23.71 31.17 -3.45
N THR A 384 -23.64 32.43 -3.85
CA THR A 384 -22.48 33.35 -3.87
C THR A 384 -21.61 33.42 -2.61
N ASN A 385 -20.32 33.68 -2.85
CA ASN A 385 -19.33 34.24 -1.92
C ASN A 385 -19.16 33.52 -0.55
N LYS A 386 -19.02 32.20 -0.58
CA LYS A 386 -18.68 31.40 0.61
C LYS A 386 -17.18 31.45 0.89
N SER A 387 -16.79 31.80 2.12
CA SER A 387 -15.38 31.97 2.53
C SER A 387 -14.51 30.72 2.39
N PHE A 388 -15.11 29.53 2.33
CA PHE A 388 -14.41 28.25 2.18
C PHE A 388 -14.12 27.83 0.73
N VAL A 389 -14.62 28.57 -0.26
CA VAL A 389 -14.45 28.24 -1.68
C VAL A 389 -13.06 28.66 -2.18
N ARG A 390 -12.46 27.87 -3.06
CA ARG A 390 -11.14 28.08 -3.67
C ARG A 390 -11.16 27.78 -5.18
N PRO A 391 -10.56 28.64 -6.03
CA PRO A 391 -10.22 30.03 -5.73
C PRO A 391 -11.49 30.82 -5.34
N GLN A 392 -11.34 31.95 -4.63
CA GLN A 392 -12.51 32.76 -4.27
C GLN A 392 -13.20 33.30 -5.53
N GLY A 393 -14.53 33.19 -5.58
CA GLY A 393 -15.34 33.59 -6.71
C GLY A 393 -16.78 33.13 -6.54
N ASP A 394 -17.64 33.62 -7.43
CA ASP A 394 -19.02 33.16 -7.55
C ASP A 394 -19.08 32.12 -8.68
N TYR A 395 -19.53 30.93 -8.33
CA TYR A 395 -19.70 29.80 -9.24
C TYR A 395 -21.18 29.45 -9.25
N ALA A 396 -21.83 29.60 -10.41
CA ALA A 396 -23.18 29.09 -10.61
C ALA A 396 -23.10 27.56 -10.61
N GLU A 397 -22.78 26.95 -11.75
CA GLU A 397 -22.57 25.51 -11.88
C GLU A 397 -21.08 25.15 -11.75
N SER A 398 -20.79 24.13 -10.95
CA SER A 398 -19.42 23.71 -10.67
C SER A 398 -19.29 22.23 -10.37
N LEU A 399 -18.15 21.62 -10.73
CA LEU A 399 -17.65 20.42 -10.05
C LEU A 399 -16.82 20.86 -8.83
N SER A 400 -16.99 20.16 -7.72
CA SER A 400 -16.51 20.60 -6.40
C SER A 400 -15.80 19.48 -5.65
N PHE A 401 -14.59 19.76 -5.16
CA PHE A 401 -13.81 18.84 -4.31
C PHE A 401 -13.58 19.43 -2.92
N GLY A 402 -14.20 18.83 -1.91
CA GLY A 402 -14.25 19.32 -0.53
C GLY A 402 -13.39 18.49 0.42
N LEU A 403 -12.58 19.15 1.25
CA LEU A 403 -11.73 18.52 2.27
C LEU A 403 -11.59 19.40 3.51
N TYR A 404 -11.46 18.80 4.69
CA TYR A 404 -10.94 19.46 5.89
C TYR A 404 -9.41 19.36 5.94
N LEU A 405 -8.72 20.50 5.99
CA LEU A 405 -7.27 20.60 6.13
C LEU A 405 -6.90 21.17 7.51
N VAL A 406 -5.97 20.52 8.21
CA VAL A 406 -5.58 20.90 9.57
C VAL A 406 -4.98 22.32 9.58
N GLY A 407 -5.46 23.19 10.47
CA GLY A 407 -5.06 24.59 10.56
C GLY A 407 -5.63 25.50 9.46
N GLN A 408 -6.40 24.97 8.50
CA GLN A 408 -7.07 25.73 7.44
C GLN A 408 -8.61 25.59 7.49
N GLY A 409 -9.12 24.50 8.08
CA GLY A 409 -10.55 24.19 8.13
C GLY A 409 -11.04 23.49 6.85
N TYR A 410 -12.36 23.43 6.70
CA TYR A 410 -12.99 22.88 5.50
C TYR A 410 -12.88 23.83 4.30
N HIS A 411 -12.43 23.32 3.16
CA HIS A 411 -12.30 24.05 1.90
C HIS A 411 -12.77 23.25 0.69
N GLU A 412 -13.44 23.94 -0.25
CA GLU A 412 -13.90 23.38 -1.53
C GLU A 412 -13.13 23.99 -2.70
N LEU A 413 -12.41 23.15 -3.45
CA LEU A 413 -11.88 23.52 -4.75
C LEU A 413 -13.04 23.45 -5.76
N LYS A 414 -13.24 24.51 -6.55
CA LYS A 414 -14.26 24.59 -7.59
C LYS A 414 -13.65 24.57 -8.99
N LEU A 415 -14.27 23.81 -9.87
CA LEU A 415 -14.11 23.85 -11.31
C LEU A 415 -15.44 24.35 -11.91
N ALA A 416 -15.43 25.50 -12.57
CA ALA A 416 -16.63 26.04 -13.23
C ALA A 416 -17.03 25.18 -14.44
N LEU A 417 -18.35 25.03 -14.67
CA LEU A 417 -18.90 24.32 -15.83
C LEU A 417 -19.31 25.31 -16.95
N ASP A 418 -18.39 26.22 -17.30
CA ASP A 418 -18.65 27.42 -18.09
C ASP A 418 -18.21 27.34 -19.56
N GLY A 419 -17.49 26.29 -19.98
CA GLY A 419 -16.98 26.16 -21.35
C GLY A 419 -15.71 26.99 -21.63
N VAL A 420 -15.07 27.55 -20.60
CA VAL A 420 -13.96 28.53 -20.75
C VAL A 420 -12.61 27.88 -20.40
N ASP A 421 -11.53 28.28 -21.09
CA ASP A 421 -10.17 27.74 -20.93
C ASP A 421 -10.08 26.19 -20.99
N GLY A 422 -10.88 25.55 -21.85
CA GLY A 422 -10.93 24.09 -21.99
C GLY A 422 -11.79 23.37 -20.95
N ARG A 423 -12.34 24.09 -19.95
CA ARG A 423 -13.32 23.52 -19.03
C ARG A 423 -14.59 23.11 -19.78
N PRO A 424 -15.25 21.99 -19.44
CA PRO A 424 -16.51 21.63 -20.07
C PRO A 424 -17.62 22.59 -19.67
N SER A 425 -18.62 22.74 -20.54
CA SER A 425 -19.87 23.46 -20.18
C SER A 425 -20.87 22.53 -19.48
N LEU A 426 -21.86 23.07 -18.76
CA LEU A 426 -22.99 22.29 -18.24
C LEU A 426 -23.65 21.42 -19.32
N ALA A 427 -23.87 21.98 -20.51
CA ALA A 427 -24.48 21.27 -21.64
C ALA A 427 -23.59 20.14 -22.19
N GLU A 428 -22.27 20.26 -22.03
CA GLU A 428 -21.32 19.21 -22.38
C GLU A 428 -21.29 18.09 -21.33
N ILE A 429 -21.24 18.44 -20.05
CA ILE A 429 -21.34 17.47 -18.94
C ILE A 429 -22.62 16.62 -19.07
N ASN A 430 -23.76 17.26 -19.38
CA ASN A 430 -25.04 16.58 -19.59
C ASN A 430 -25.26 16.03 -21.02
N SER A 431 -24.21 15.90 -21.84
CA SER A 431 -24.34 15.39 -23.23
C SER A 431 -24.55 13.87 -23.33
N GLY A 432 -24.64 13.16 -22.21
CA GLY A 432 -24.75 11.69 -22.14
C GLY A 432 -23.44 10.96 -22.47
N LYS A 433 -22.32 11.68 -22.57
CA LYS A 433 -20.97 11.10 -22.72
C LYS A 433 -20.41 10.67 -21.36
N THR A 434 -19.51 9.69 -21.39
CA THR A 434 -18.64 9.37 -20.27
C THR A 434 -17.59 10.46 -20.06
N PHE A 435 -17.43 10.90 -18.82
CA PHE A 435 -16.33 11.73 -18.34
C PHE A 435 -15.56 10.97 -17.27
N HIS A 436 -14.23 10.96 -17.39
CA HIS A 436 -13.35 10.52 -16.32
C HIS A 436 -13.08 11.71 -15.40
N VAL A 437 -13.44 11.59 -14.12
CA VAL A 437 -13.37 12.69 -13.15
C VAL A 437 -12.49 12.27 -11.99
N VAL A 438 -11.45 13.06 -11.74
CA VAL A 438 -10.49 12.78 -10.66
C VAL A 438 -10.27 14.02 -9.81
N ALA A 439 -10.24 13.86 -8.50
CA ALA A 439 -9.90 14.93 -7.58
C ALA A 439 -8.80 14.47 -6.61
N THR A 440 -7.69 15.20 -6.58
CA THR A 440 -6.50 14.85 -5.79
C THR A 440 -6.11 15.94 -4.80
N TYR A 441 -5.50 15.53 -3.69
CA TYR A 441 -4.73 16.42 -2.82
C TYR A 441 -3.44 15.75 -2.39
N ASP A 442 -2.30 16.36 -2.68
CA ASP A 442 -0.97 15.90 -2.28
C ASP A 442 -0.49 16.69 -1.07
N VAL A 443 -0.20 16.03 0.05
CA VAL A 443 0.31 16.70 1.25
C VAL A 443 1.75 17.15 1.07
N SER A 444 2.56 16.43 0.29
CA SER A 444 3.98 16.72 0.10
C SER A 444 4.22 18.02 -0.68
N SER A 445 3.41 18.29 -1.71
CA SER A 445 3.44 19.55 -2.45
C SER A 445 2.42 20.58 -1.96
N GLY A 446 1.34 20.18 -1.30
CA GLY A 446 0.18 21.03 -0.98
C GLY A 446 -0.77 21.28 -2.15
N LEU A 447 -0.59 20.59 -3.28
CA LEU A 447 -1.42 20.77 -4.47
C LEU A 447 -2.78 20.06 -4.29
N LYS A 448 -3.87 20.83 -4.34
CA LYS A 448 -5.24 20.32 -4.51
C LYS A 448 -5.65 20.51 -5.96
N ALA A 449 -6.17 19.48 -6.63
CA ALA A 449 -6.52 19.54 -8.05
C ALA A 449 -7.81 18.77 -8.40
N ILE A 450 -8.44 19.18 -9.50
CA ILE A 450 -9.54 18.48 -10.17
C ILE A 450 -9.13 18.30 -11.64
N TYR A 451 -9.30 17.08 -12.13
CA TYR A 451 -9.04 16.66 -13.50
C TYR A 451 -10.33 16.17 -14.14
N ILE A 452 -10.48 16.42 -15.44
CA ILE A 452 -11.48 15.76 -16.27
C ILE A 452 -10.76 15.21 -17.50
N ASN A 453 -11.02 13.95 -17.86
CA ASN A 453 -10.47 13.29 -19.04
C ASN A 453 -8.93 13.36 -19.12
N GLY A 454 -8.25 13.11 -18.00
CA GLY A 454 -6.80 13.22 -17.88
C GLY A 454 -6.23 14.63 -17.69
N GLU A 455 -6.97 15.69 -18.00
CA GLU A 455 -6.48 17.08 -17.98
C GLU A 455 -6.78 17.78 -16.64
N MET A 456 -5.78 18.49 -16.08
CA MET A 456 -5.95 19.28 -14.84
C MET A 456 -6.61 20.63 -15.13
N LEU A 457 -7.91 20.75 -14.81
CA LEU A 457 -8.71 21.93 -15.16
C LEU A 457 -8.95 22.92 -14.01
N ALA A 458 -8.75 22.49 -12.76
CA ALA A 458 -8.75 23.39 -11.61
C ALA A 458 -7.73 22.94 -10.58
N TYR A 459 -7.07 23.89 -9.92
CA TYR A 459 -6.15 23.59 -8.82
C TYR A 459 -6.10 24.74 -7.80
N TYR A 460 -5.62 24.42 -6.60
CA TYR A 460 -5.25 25.40 -5.58
C TYR A 460 -4.02 24.92 -4.82
N GLN A 461 -3.05 25.82 -4.64
CA GLN A 461 -1.78 25.54 -3.98
C GLN A 461 -1.86 25.94 -2.50
N TYR A 462 -1.87 24.95 -1.61
CA TYR A 462 -1.68 25.15 -0.17
C TYR A 462 -0.19 25.13 0.20
N PRO A 463 0.19 25.59 1.40
CA PRO A 463 1.50 25.29 1.96
C PRO A 463 1.78 23.77 1.99
N PRO A 464 2.98 23.32 1.55
CA PRO A 464 3.44 21.95 1.73
C PRO A 464 3.32 21.46 3.18
N GLY A 465 2.99 20.17 3.36
CA GLY A 465 2.91 19.50 4.65
C GLY A 465 1.57 19.62 5.39
N LEU A 466 0.59 20.36 4.87
CA LEU A 466 -0.74 20.47 5.50
C LEU A 466 -1.54 19.17 5.34
N LYS A 467 -1.67 18.40 6.42
CA LYS A 467 -2.44 17.15 6.46
C LYS A 467 -3.95 17.42 6.39
N MET A 468 -4.68 16.49 5.79
CA MET A 468 -6.14 16.45 5.90
C MET A 468 -6.59 15.72 7.17
N LEU A 469 -7.84 15.89 7.55
CA LEU A 469 -8.49 15.09 8.58
C LEU A 469 -9.72 14.38 7.96
N SER A 470 -9.63 13.05 7.85
CA SER A 470 -10.60 12.18 7.18
C SER A 470 -10.84 10.89 8.00
N GLY A 471 -11.52 9.89 7.44
CA GLY A 471 -11.93 8.69 8.18
C GLY A 471 -13.06 8.96 9.18
N GLY A 472 -13.07 8.25 10.31
CA GLY A 472 -14.09 8.39 11.37
C GLY A 472 -15.35 7.57 11.17
N THR A 473 -16.24 7.61 12.16
CA THR A 473 -17.43 6.73 12.30
C THR A 473 -18.49 6.90 11.22
N GLY A 474 -18.56 8.08 10.60
CA GLY A 474 -19.53 8.37 9.54
C GLY A 474 -19.35 7.47 8.31
N ALA A 475 -20.42 7.26 7.54
CA ALA A 475 -20.36 6.44 6.34
C ALA A 475 -19.80 7.20 5.13
N ALA A 476 -19.18 6.47 4.20
CA ALA A 476 -19.02 6.88 2.80
C ALA A 476 -20.18 6.34 1.97
N ASN A 477 -20.67 7.17 1.04
CA ASN A 477 -21.63 6.79 0.02
C ASN A 477 -21.11 7.18 -1.36
N ILE A 478 -21.49 6.39 -2.37
CA ILE A 478 -21.41 6.72 -3.79
C ILE A 478 -22.82 7.14 -4.24
N GLY A 479 -22.92 8.20 -5.03
CA GLY A 479 -24.19 8.70 -5.59
C GLY A 479 -25.05 9.54 -4.63
N ASN A 480 -24.67 9.73 -3.35
CA ASN A 480 -25.50 10.46 -2.39
C ASN A 480 -24.77 10.92 -1.13
N SER A 481 -25.44 11.77 -0.34
CA SER A 481 -25.04 12.13 1.03
C SER A 481 -25.44 11.07 2.08
N PRO A 482 -24.55 10.72 3.03
CA PRO A 482 -24.87 9.83 4.15
C PRO A 482 -25.75 10.51 5.23
N ASN A 483 -25.87 11.85 5.20
CA ASN A 483 -26.41 12.66 6.29
C ASN A 483 -27.80 13.27 6.00
N LEU A 484 -28.57 12.70 5.07
CA LEU A 484 -29.96 13.09 4.84
C LEU A 484 -30.86 12.58 5.99
N THR A 485 -30.93 13.38 7.05
CA THR A 485 -31.83 13.17 8.19
C THR A 485 -33.30 13.31 7.80
N GLU A 486 -34.22 12.76 8.60
CA GLU A 486 -35.67 12.79 8.33
C GLU A 486 -36.25 14.20 8.15
N ARG A 487 -35.57 15.23 8.65
CA ARG A 487 -35.93 16.64 8.44
C ARG A 487 -35.92 17.06 6.97
N PHE A 488 -35.22 16.32 6.10
CA PHE A 488 -35.21 16.50 4.65
C PHE A 488 -36.17 15.56 3.91
N ARG A 489 -36.79 14.56 4.57
CA ARG A 489 -37.87 13.76 3.97
C ARG A 489 -39.17 14.57 3.79
N ASN A 490 -39.39 15.56 4.65
CA ASN A 490 -40.51 16.50 4.58
C ASN A 490 -39.98 17.91 4.84
N PRO A 491 -39.36 18.59 3.85
CA PRO A 491 -38.93 19.96 4.03
C PRO A 491 -40.16 20.83 4.31
N PRO A 492 -40.15 21.66 5.39
CA PRO A 492 -41.28 22.52 5.73
C PRO A 492 -41.49 23.67 4.74
N ASP A 493 -40.55 23.84 3.81
CA ASP A 493 -40.50 24.85 2.77
C ASP A 493 -40.26 24.13 1.44
N LYS A 494 -41.25 24.15 0.55
CA LYS A 494 -41.18 23.42 -0.74
C LYS A 494 -40.12 24.00 -1.68
N ASP A 495 -39.68 25.22 -1.41
CA ASP A 495 -38.72 25.96 -2.24
C ASP A 495 -37.26 25.72 -1.78
N ARG A 496 -37.03 24.75 -0.88
CA ARG A 496 -35.70 24.39 -0.34
C ARG A 496 -35.43 22.88 -0.31
N VAL A 497 -35.68 22.21 -1.43
CA VAL A 497 -35.16 20.86 -1.67
C VAL A 497 -33.72 20.98 -2.17
N PHE A 498 -32.76 21.00 -1.25
CA PHE A 498 -31.37 20.70 -1.63
C PHE A 498 -31.31 19.20 -1.92
N ASN A 499 -31.33 18.82 -3.20
CA ASN A 499 -31.07 17.44 -3.54
C ASN A 499 -29.57 17.17 -3.41
N GLU A 500 -29.20 16.17 -2.61
CA GLU A 500 -27.80 15.71 -2.43
C GLU A 500 -27.61 14.34 -3.12
N ALA A 501 -28.44 14.02 -4.11
CA ALA A 501 -28.48 12.76 -4.83
C ALA A 501 -27.94 12.93 -6.25
N PHE A 502 -27.19 11.94 -6.74
CA PHE A 502 -26.68 11.92 -8.11
C PHE A 502 -27.77 11.50 -9.11
N THR A 503 -27.70 12.03 -10.33
CA THR A 503 -28.54 11.65 -11.45
C THR A 503 -27.69 11.20 -12.63
N GLY A 504 -27.95 10.00 -13.16
CA GLY A 504 -27.22 9.44 -14.30
C GLY A 504 -26.37 8.23 -13.90
N LEU A 505 -25.29 7.96 -14.65
CA LEU A 505 -24.45 6.78 -14.44
C LEU A 505 -23.16 7.11 -13.68
N ILE A 506 -22.77 6.26 -12.73
CA ILE A 506 -21.44 6.23 -12.13
C ILE A 506 -20.84 4.83 -12.34
N ASP A 507 -19.55 4.79 -12.71
CA ASP A 507 -18.78 3.58 -12.96
C ASP A 507 -17.33 3.72 -12.45
N GLU A 508 -16.60 2.61 -12.33
CA GLU A 508 -15.17 2.55 -11.97
C GLU A 508 -14.80 3.49 -10.80
N VAL A 509 -15.42 3.35 -9.62
CA VAL A 509 -15.13 4.28 -8.50
C VAL A 509 -13.90 3.81 -7.74
N ALA A 510 -12.90 4.68 -7.56
CA ALA A 510 -11.67 4.40 -6.82
C ALA A 510 -11.40 5.47 -5.74
N PHE A 511 -10.88 5.00 -4.59
CA PHE A 511 -10.42 5.84 -3.49
C PHE A 511 -8.98 5.45 -3.12
N TYR A 512 -8.11 6.44 -3.06
CA TYR A 512 -6.69 6.30 -2.72
C TYR A 512 -6.36 7.16 -1.51
N ASP A 513 -5.57 6.62 -0.58
CA ASP A 513 -5.03 7.34 0.59
C ASP A 513 -3.76 8.16 0.30
N TYR A 514 -3.56 8.50 -0.99
CA TYR A 514 -2.50 9.34 -1.54
C TYR A 514 -2.98 10.04 -2.83
N ALA A 515 -2.24 11.04 -3.30
CA ALA A 515 -2.52 11.71 -4.57
C ALA A 515 -1.99 10.90 -5.77
N LEU A 516 -2.84 10.57 -6.74
CA LEU A 516 -2.39 10.05 -8.03
C LEU A 516 -1.56 11.12 -8.76
N PRO A 517 -0.37 10.78 -9.28
CA PRO A 517 0.38 11.71 -10.10
C PRO A 517 -0.31 12.00 -11.46
N PRO A 518 -0.09 13.18 -12.07
CA PRO A 518 -0.80 13.58 -13.29
C PRO A 518 -0.69 12.57 -14.45
N LEU A 519 0.50 12.02 -14.70
CA LEU A 519 0.72 11.02 -15.75
C LEU A 519 -0.03 9.70 -15.50
N MET A 520 -0.35 9.36 -14.24
CA MET A 520 -1.19 8.21 -13.94
C MET A 520 -2.67 8.52 -14.19
N VAL A 521 -3.14 9.72 -13.85
CA VAL A 521 -4.50 10.18 -14.17
C VAL A 521 -4.75 10.19 -15.68
N GLU A 522 -3.80 10.70 -16.47
CA GLU A 522 -3.84 10.64 -17.94
C GLU A 522 -3.87 9.18 -18.45
N ARG A 523 -3.03 8.30 -17.90
CA ARG A 523 -2.99 6.88 -18.29
C ARG A 523 -4.28 6.14 -17.94
N HIS A 524 -4.89 6.41 -16.78
CA HIS A 524 -6.18 5.84 -16.39
C HIS A 524 -7.29 6.25 -17.39
N PHE A 525 -7.29 7.52 -17.82
CA PHE A 525 -8.18 7.98 -18.89
C PHE A 525 -7.94 7.24 -20.20
N GLN A 526 -6.68 7.15 -20.65
CA GLN A 526 -6.32 6.43 -21.89
C GLN A 526 -6.74 4.95 -21.86
N HIS A 527 -6.68 4.28 -20.71
CA HIS A 527 -7.18 2.91 -20.54
C HIS A 527 -8.72 2.84 -20.65
N SER A 528 -9.46 3.73 -19.99
CA SER A 528 -10.93 3.74 -20.10
C SER A 528 -11.42 4.03 -21.53
N GLN A 529 -10.72 4.88 -22.29
CA GLN A 529 -10.97 5.08 -23.73
C GLN A 529 -10.76 3.81 -24.58
N GLN A 530 -9.98 2.84 -24.08
CA GLN A 530 -9.74 1.54 -24.72
C GLN A 530 -10.72 0.46 -24.22
N GLY A 531 -11.67 0.81 -23.33
CA GLY A 531 -12.60 -0.13 -22.69
C GLY A 531 -12.00 -0.93 -21.53
N LEU A 532 -10.78 -0.57 -21.10
CA LEU A 532 -10.07 -1.20 -19.98
C LEU A 532 -10.37 -0.47 -18.66
N SER A 533 -10.20 -1.17 -17.56
CA SER A 533 -10.10 -0.56 -16.22
C SER A 533 -8.91 0.41 -16.14
N TYR A 534 -8.91 1.31 -15.15
CA TYR A 534 -7.79 2.24 -14.90
C TYR A 534 -6.41 1.59 -14.87
N PHE A 535 -6.33 0.32 -14.47
CA PHE A 535 -5.09 -0.44 -14.30
C PHE A 535 -4.63 -1.16 -15.57
N GLY A 536 -5.34 -1.00 -16.69
CA GLY A 536 -5.02 -1.63 -17.98
C GLY A 536 -5.44 -3.10 -18.07
N PHE A 537 -6.33 -3.56 -17.19
CA PHE A 537 -6.95 -4.89 -17.25
C PHE A 537 -8.34 -4.80 -17.89
N GLU A 538 -8.78 -5.88 -18.52
CA GLU A 538 -10.20 -6.09 -18.84
C GLU A 538 -11.06 -5.92 -17.57
N PRO A 539 -12.14 -5.12 -17.58
CA PRO A 539 -13.00 -4.95 -16.42
C PRO A 539 -13.53 -6.29 -15.91
N SER A 540 -13.37 -6.55 -14.61
CA SER A 540 -13.90 -7.75 -13.98
C SER A 540 -14.12 -7.57 -12.48
N SER A 541 -14.92 -8.44 -11.88
CA SER A 541 -15.10 -8.52 -10.42
C SER A 541 -13.97 -9.26 -9.70
N THR A 542 -12.80 -9.42 -10.33
CA THR A 542 -11.64 -10.07 -9.73
C THR A 542 -10.90 -9.06 -8.85
N PRO A 543 -10.48 -9.42 -7.62
CA PRO A 543 -9.68 -8.53 -6.79
C PRO A 543 -8.40 -8.07 -7.52
N LEU A 544 -8.08 -6.78 -7.42
CA LEU A 544 -6.85 -6.22 -7.99
C LEU A 544 -5.63 -6.95 -7.40
N PRO A 545 -4.60 -7.24 -8.22
CA PRO A 545 -3.37 -7.86 -7.74
C PRO A 545 -2.69 -6.98 -6.69
N GLN A 546 -1.73 -7.54 -5.95
CA GLN A 546 -0.94 -6.77 -4.97
C GLN A 546 0.17 -5.94 -5.62
N GLN A 547 0.65 -6.36 -6.79
CA GLN A 547 1.70 -5.71 -7.57
C GLN A 547 1.21 -5.45 -9.00
N ILE A 548 1.74 -4.40 -9.63
CA ILE A 548 1.49 -4.07 -11.03
C ILE A 548 2.82 -3.88 -11.75
N ASN A 549 2.86 -4.32 -13.01
CA ASN A 549 3.99 -4.09 -13.91
C ASN A 549 3.66 -2.90 -14.81
N LEU A 550 4.23 -1.73 -14.52
CA LEU A 550 4.05 -0.54 -15.37
C LEU A 550 5.10 -0.52 -16.48
N GLN A 551 4.67 -0.68 -17.73
CA GLN A 551 5.55 -0.46 -18.87
C GLN A 551 5.89 1.04 -18.97
N LEU A 552 7.18 1.37 -18.92
CA LEU A 552 7.67 2.71 -19.19
C LEU A 552 7.80 2.91 -20.71
N PRO A 553 7.46 4.11 -21.26
CA PRO A 553 7.68 4.44 -22.66
C PRO A 553 9.19 4.44 -22.96
N ALA A 554 9.61 3.72 -24.00
CA ALA A 554 11.04 3.48 -24.25
C ALA A 554 11.83 4.75 -24.59
N ASN A 555 13.06 4.85 -24.09
CA ASN A 555 13.99 5.97 -24.34
C ASN A 555 13.37 7.32 -23.93
N ARG A 556 12.85 7.36 -22.70
CA ARG A 556 12.28 8.56 -22.07
C ARG A 556 12.85 8.78 -20.68
N ARG A 557 13.03 10.05 -20.31
CA ARG A 557 13.29 10.47 -18.94
C ARG A 557 11.95 10.69 -18.25
N ILE A 558 11.78 10.14 -17.07
CA ILE A 558 10.51 10.08 -16.35
C ILE A 558 10.79 10.41 -14.89
N GLU A 559 10.10 11.42 -14.34
CA GLU A 559 10.07 11.62 -12.89
C GLU A 559 9.14 10.60 -12.28
N LEU A 560 9.55 10.00 -11.17
CA LEU A 560 8.70 9.19 -10.31
C LEU A 560 8.30 10.00 -9.08
N ASP A 561 7.09 9.77 -8.60
CA ASP A 561 6.65 10.27 -7.32
C ASP A 561 7.42 9.56 -6.18
N PRO A 562 8.08 10.30 -5.26
CA PRO A 562 8.97 9.71 -4.27
C PRO A 562 8.24 8.87 -3.22
N LEU A 563 6.97 9.15 -2.93
CA LEU A 563 6.17 8.42 -1.93
C LEU A 563 5.68 7.07 -2.45
N THR A 564 5.30 7.02 -3.73
CA THR A 564 4.59 5.87 -4.33
C THR A 564 5.45 5.04 -5.28
N GLY A 565 6.44 5.68 -5.91
CA GLY A 565 7.18 5.12 -7.03
C GLY A 565 6.44 5.19 -8.37
N LEU A 566 5.26 5.83 -8.43
CA LEU A 566 4.47 5.95 -9.67
C LEU A 566 5.06 6.98 -10.64
N PRO A 567 4.92 6.80 -11.97
CA PRO A 567 5.27 7.81 -12.97
C PRO A 567 4.53 9.14 -12.73
N HIS A 568 5.29 10.22 -12.55
CA HIS A 568 4.75 11.56 -12.28
C HIS A 568 4.61 12.40 -13.55
N GLN A 569 5.67 12.52 -14.33
CA GLN A 569 5.68 13.19 -15.64
C GLN A 569 6.83 12.68 -16.52
N ILE A 570 6.68 12.83 -17.84
CA ILE A 570 7.77 12.63 -18.80
C ILE A 570 8.55 13.94 -18.91
N ILE A 571 9.87 13.89 -18.73
CA ILE A 571 10.76 15.03 -18.96
C ILE A 571 11.20 14.98 -20.42
N ASP A 572 10.72 15.92 -21.23
CA ASP A 572 11.21 16.07 -22.60
C ASP A 572 12.70 16.43 -22.62
N THR A 573 13.43 15.79 -23.53
CA THR A 573 14.79 16.19 -23.88
C THR A 573 14.70 17.35 -24.88
N LYS A 574 14.97 18.57 -24.40
CA LYS A 574 15.29 19.71 -25.26
C LYS A 574 16.69 19.57 -25.84
#